data_AF-A0A935PZW1-F1
#
_entry.id   AF-A0A935PZW1-F1
#
_cell.length_a   1.000
_cell.length_b   1.000
_cell.length_c   1.000
_cell.angle_alpha   90.00
_cell.angle_beta   90.00
_cell.angle_gamma   90.00
#
_symmetry.space_group_name_H-M   'P 1'
#
loop_
_entity.id
_entity.type
_entity.pdbx_description
1 polymer ?
#
loop_
_entity_poly.entity_id
_entity_poly.type
_entity_poly.pdbx_seq_one_letter_code
_entity_poly.pdbx_strand_id
1 'polypeptide(L)'
;MFGSARNAISAYQKVGVDAAIEVADPHRLILLLFAGAQAAIGNARAAMKQQQIAAKGEAISKAVDIISNGLKVSLDLETGGEIAGRLDALYDYLVLRLLRANLDNDLAALEEVAGLLEEIHGAWREISPSALQQAVA
;
A
#
# COMPACT_ATOMS: atom_id res chain seq x y z
N MET A 1 -49.45 3.08 4.36
CA MET A 1 -48.34 3.89 3.83
C MET A 1 -47.04 3.39 4.46
N PHE A 2 -46.16 2.90 3.59
CA PHE A 2 -44.80 2.38 3.84
C PHE A 2 -43.97 3.42 4.63
N GLY A 3 -43.11 3.11 5.60
CA GLY A 3 -42.21 1.98 5.72
C GLY A 3 -40.78 2.46 5.40
N SER A 4 -39.94 2.60 6.44
CA SER A 4 -38.46 2.59 6.42
C SER A 4 -37.72 3.89 6.79
N ALA A 5 -37.70 4.20 8.09
CA ALA A 5 -36.69 5.08 8.70
C ALA A 5 -35.33 4.38 8.95
N ARG A 6 -35.22 3.07 8.65
CA ARG A 6 -34.00 2.27 8.85
C ARG A 6 -33.05 2.25 7.64
N ASN A 7 -33.49 2.69 6.46
CA ASN A 7 -32.62 2.76 5.27
C ASN A 7 -31.80 4.06 5.18
N ALA A 8 -32.10 5.08 5.99
CA ALA A 8 -31.40 6.36 5.91
C ALA A 8 -30.01 6.36 6.58
N ILE A 9 -29.78 5.48 7.56
CA ILE A 9 -28.52 5.44 8.32
C ILE A 9 -27.44 4.61 7.58
N SER A 10 -27.83 3.62 6.78
CA SER A 10 -26.88 2.84 5.96
C SER A 10 -26.46 3.52 4.65
N ALA A 11 -27.17 4.58 4.23
CA ALA A 11 -26.81 5.34 3.03
C ALA A 11 -25.63 6.30 3.27
N TYR A 12 -25.48 6.85 4.48
CA TYR A 12 -24.38 7.76 4.79
C TYR A 12 -23.02 7.07 4.92
N GLN A 13 -22.97 5.82 5.39
CA GLN A 13 -21.72 5.06 5.45
C GLN A 13 -21.24 4.57 4.07
N LYS A 14 -22.15 4.35 3.13
CA LYS A 14 -21.80 3.90 1.77
C LYS A 14 -21.32 5.05 0.89
N VAL A 15 -21.95 6.23 1.02
CA VAL A 15 -21.59 7.43 0.26
C VAL A 15 -20.19 7.97 0.63
N GLY A 16 -19.72 7.75 1.88
CA GLY A 16 -18.37 8.16 2.28
C GLY A 16 -17.24 7.33 1.65
N VAL A 17 -17.53 6.10 1.19
CA VAL A 17 -16.54 5.23 0.54
C VAL A 17 -16.65 5.35 -0.99
N ASP A 18 -17.87 5.43 -1.53
CA ASP A 18 -18.07 5.52 -2.98
C ASP A 18 -17.71 6.92 -3.53
N ALA A 19 -17.95 8.02 -2.80
CA ALA A 19 -17.59 9.38 -3.26
C ALA A 19 -16.09 9.70 -3.12
N ALA A 20 -15.34 8.95 -2.30
CA ALA A 20 -13.89 9.08 -2.23
C ALA A 20 -13.18 8.40 -3.40
N ILE A 21 -13.85 7.45 -4.07
CA ILE A 21 -13.31 6.70 -5.22
C ILE A 21 -13.49 7.51 -6.52
N GLU A 22 -14.51 8.37 -6.60
CA GLU A 22 -14.83 9.13 -7.82
C GLU A 22 -13.92 10.35 -8.09
N VAL A 23 -13.14 10.82 -7.08
CA VAL A 23 -12.20 11.95 -7.23
C VAL A 23 -10.90 11.74 -6.42
N ALA A 24 -10.44 10.50 -6.28
CA ALA A 24 -9.06 10.30 -5.83
C ALA A 24 -8.15 10.34 -7.07
N ASP A 25 -7.32 11.37 -7.16
CA ASP A 25 -6.20 11.42 -8.11
C ASP A 25 -5.46 10.07 -8.06
N PRO A 26 -5.31 9.32 -9.17
CA PRO A 26 -4.60 8.05 -9.20
C PRO A 26 -3.23 8.12 -8.52
N HIS A 27 -2.55 9.27 -8.62
CA HIS A 27 -1.29 9.53 -7.91
C HIS A 27 -1.45 9.41 -6.38
N ARG A 28 -2.54 9.99 -5.84
CA ARG A 28 -2.87 9.97 -4.42
C ARG A 28 -3.24 8.57 -3.92
N LEU A 29 -3.91 7.75 -4.72
CA LEU A 29 -4.22 6.36 -4.36
C LEU A 29 -2.94 5.55 -4.16
N ILE A 30 -1.97 5.68 -5.05
CA ILE A 30 -0.66 5.02 -4.91
C ILE A 30 0.07 5.48 -3.64
N LEU A 31 0.04 6.80 -3.32
CA LEU A 31 0.60 7.31 -2.07
C LEU A 31 -0.06 6.68 -0.83
N LEU A 32 -1.38 6.50 -0.85
CA LEU A 32 -2.10 5.86 0.25
C LEU A 32 -1.74 4.38 0.38
N LEU A 33 -1.54 3.67 -0.73
CA LEU A 33 -1.06 2.28 -0.71
C LEU A 33 0.34 2.19 -0.09
N PHE A 34 1.29 3.05 -0.50
CA PHE A 34 2.62 3.09 0.13
C PHE A 34 2.55 3.36 1.64
N ALA A 35 1.78 4.37 2.05
CA ALA A 35 1.59 4.69 3.47
C ALA A 35 0.95 3.52 4.25
N GLY A 36 -0.04 2.84 3.65
CA GLY A 36 -0.70 1.67 4.23
C GLY A 36 0.25 0.49 4.41
N ALA A 37 1.08 0.20 3.41
CA ALA A 37 2.09 -0.86 3.49
C ALA A 37 3.15 -0.53 4.55
N GLN A 38 3.65 0.70 4.61
CA GLN A 38 4.59 1.15 5.65
C GLN A 38 4.01 0.99 7.06
N ALA A 39 2.75 1.40 7.26
CA ALA A 39 2.06 1.24 8.54
C ALA A 39 1.91 -0.25 8.92
N ALA A 40 1.56 -1.11 7.96
CA ALA A 40 1.46 -2.55 8.17
C ALA A 40 2.82 -3.18 8.57
N ILE A 41 3.92 -2.78 7.91
CA ILE A 41 5.27 -3.22 8.27
C ILE A 41 5.66 -2.71 9.67
N GLY A 42 5.33 -1.46 10.01
CA GLY A 42 5.52 -0.90 11.35
C GLY A 42 4.80 -1.70 12.43
N ASN A 43 3.54 -2.07 12.19
CA ASN A 43 2.75 -2.91 13.09
C ASN A 43 3.35 -4.31 13.22
N ALA A 44 3.81 -4.91 12.12
CA ALA A 44 4.50 -6.20 12.13
C ALA A 44 5.77 -6.16 13.00
N ARG A 45 6.58 -5.10 12.89
CA ARG A 45 7.77 -4.90 13.72
C ARG A 45 7.41 -4.78 15.20
N ALA A 46 6.39 -4.00 15.54
CA ALA A 46 5.93 -3.83 16.90
C ALA A 46 5.41 -5.14 17.51
N ALA A 47 4.59 -5.89 16.77
CA ALA A 47 4.06 -7.18 17.17
C ALA A 47 5.17 -8.24 17.33
N MET A 48 6.16 -8.25 16.43
CA MET A 48 7.31 -9.16 16.49
C MET A 48 8.17 -8.90 17.73
N LYS A 49 8.45 -7.64 18.07
CA LYS A 49 9.17 -7.25 19.31
C LYS A 49 8.42 -7.65 20.58
N GLN A 50 7.09 -7.62 20.54
CA GLN A 50 6.21 -8.02 21.65
C GLN A 50 5.86 -9.51 21.66
N GLN A 51 6.45 -10.31 20.74
CA GLN A 51 6.18 -11.75 20.60
C GLN A 51 4.70 -12.08 20.33
N GLN A 52 3.94 -11.14 19.75
CA GLN A 52 2.54 -11.31 19.37
C GLN A 52 2.44 -11.98 17.99
N ILE A 53 2.53 -13.31 17.96
CA ILE A 53 2.66 -14.08 16.71
C ILE A 53 1.48 -13.89 15.75
N ALA A 54 0.24 -13.91 16.25
CA ALA A 54 -0.96 -13.73 15.43
C ALA A 54 -1.03 -12.33 14.81
N ALA A 55 -0.83 -11.29 15.64
CA ALA A 55 -0.85 -9.90 15.18
C ALA A 55 0.29 -9.61 14.19
N LYS A 56 1.48 -10.19 14.41
CA LYS A 56 2.60 -10.15 13.44
C LYS A 56 2.16 -10.74 12.10
N GLY A 57 1.58 -11.94 12.11
CA GLY A 57 1.13 -12.62 10.89
C GLY A 57 0.09 -11.80 10.12
N GLU A 58 -0.90 -11.25 10.81
CA GLU A 58 -1.92 -10.38 10.21
C GLU A 58 -1.32 -9.12 9.58
N ALA A 59 -0.42 -8.44 10.30
CA ALA A 59 0.22 -7.23 9.82
C ALA A 59 1.13 -7.49 8.61
N ILE A 60 1.88 -8.60 8.60
CA ILE A 60 2.71 -8.99 7.45
C ILE A 60 1.82 -9.36 6.25
N SER A 61 0.77 -10.16 6.45
CA SER A 61 -0.17 -10.51 5.38
C SER A 61 -0.82 -9.26 4.76
N LYS A 62 -1.16 -8.26 5.58
CA LYS A 62 -1.67 -6.99 5.10
C LYS A 62 -0.64 -6.21 4.26
N ALA A 63 0.62 -6.17 4.70
CA ALA A 63 1.69 -5.54 3.91
C ALA A 63 1.87 -6.25 2.56
N VAL A 64 1.88 -7.59 2.55
CA VAL A 64 1.96 -8.40 1.33
C VAL A 64 0.81 -8.10 0.39
N ASP A 65 -0.44 -8.10 0.89
CA ASP A 65 -1.63 -7.83 0.09
C ASP A 65 -1.59 -6.44 -0.57
N ILE A 66 -1.18 -5.40 0.17
CA ILE A 66 -1.05 -4.05 -0.40
C ILE A 66 0.03 -4.00 -1.49
N ILE A 67 1.15 -4.70 -1.31
CA ILE A 67 2.24 -4.73 -2.30
C ILE A 67 1.83 -5.54 -3.53
N SER A 68 1.32 -6.76 -3.34
CA SER A 68 1.02 -7.68 -4.45
C SER A 68 -0.27 -7.34 -5.18
N ASN A 69 -1.34 -7.01 -4.45
CA ASN A 69 -2.67 -6.82 -5.00
C ASN A 69 -3.06 -5.34 -5.15
N GLY A 70 -2.25 -4.43 -4.59
CA GLY A 70 -2.38 -2.99 -4.78
C GLY A 70 -1.31 -2.45 -5.73
N LEU A 71 -0.08 -2.30 -5.24
CA LEU A 71 1.00 -1.61 -5.95
C LEU A 71 1.44 -2.36 -7.22
N LYS A 72 1.68 -3.66 -7.13
CA LYS A 72 2.15 -4.46 -8.27
C LYS A 72 1.12 -4.53 -9.39
N VAL A 73 -0.15 -4.77 -9.05
CA VAL A 73 -1.26 -4.79 -10.03
C VAL A 73 -1.49 -3.42 -10.68
N SER A 74 -1.11 -2.32 -10.02
CA SER A 74 -1.22 -0.97 -10.59
C SER A 74 -0.15 -0.62 -11.63
N LEU A 75 0.86 -1.48 -11.83
CA LEU A 75 1.90 -1.26 -12.83
C LEU A 75 1.36 -1.48 -14.25
N ASP A 76 1.58 -0.50 -15.13
CA ASP A 76 1.37 -0.67 -16.56
C ASP A 76 2.64 -1.27 -17.18
N LEU A 77 2.65 -2.59 -17.36
CA LEU A 77 3.78 -3.32 -17.97
C LEU A 77 3.84 -3.15 -19.49
N GLU A 78 2.75 -2.74 -20.14
CA GLU A 78 2.71 -2.55 -21.60
C GLU A 78 3.36 -1.22 -21.98
N THR A 79 2.99 -0.14 -21.28
CA THR A 79 3.50 1.22 -21.55
C THR A 79 4.74 1.56 -20.71
N GLY A 80 4.86 1.02 -19.50
CA GLY A 80 5.92 1.38 -18.55
C GLY A 80 7.30 0.78 -18.84
N GLY A 81 7.40 -0.13 -19.81
CA GLY A 81 8.66 -0.67 -20.33
C GLY A 81 9.56 -1.26 -19.25
N GLU A 82 10.87 -1.00 -19.35
CA GLU A 82 11.88 -1.57 -18.44
C GLU A 82 11.66 -1.16 -16.97
N ILE A 83 11.21 0.07 -16.72
CA ILE A 83 11.01 0.57 -15.35
C ILE A 83 9.90 -0.20 -14.66
N ALA A 84 8.77 -0.41 -15.33
CA ALA A 84 7.67 -1.17 -14.77
C ALA A 84 8.07 -2.63 -14.51
N GLY A 85 8.83 -3.26 -15.42
CA GLY A 85 9.37 -4.61 -15.20
C GLY A 85 10.35 -4.71 -14.01
N ARG A 86 11.18 -3.68 -13.79
CA ARG A 86 12.09 -3.63 -12.63
C ARG A 86 11.33 -3.43 -11.31
N LEU A 87 10.29 -2.60 -11.31
CA LEU A 87 9.41 -2.42 -10.15
C LEU A 87 8.63 -3.69 -9.83
N ASP A 88 8.14 -4.41 -10.85
CA ASP A 88 7.45 -5.68 -10.71
C ASP A 88 8.33 -6.72 -9.98
N ALA A 89 9.58 -6.89 -10.46
CA ALA A 89 10.56 -7.78 -9.85
C ALA A 89 10.95 -7.34 -8.42
N LEU A 90 11.05 -6.03 -8.17
CA LEU A 90 11.31 -5.51 -6.84
C LEU A 90 10.15 -5.82 -5.89
N TYR A 91 8.90 -5.65 -6.31
CA TYR A 91 7.75 -5.97 -5.48
C TYR A 91 7.67 -7.48 -5.16
N ASP A 92 8.02 -8.36 -6.09
CA ASP A 92 8.16 -9.79 -5.81
C ASP A 92 9.23 -10.09 -4.75
N TYR A 93 10.38 -9.42 -4.86
CA TYR A 93 11.43 -9.52 -3.86
C TYR A 93 10.94 -9.08 -2.48
N LEU A 94 10.26 -7.92 -2.38
CA LEU A 94 9.74 -7.41 -1.10
C LEU A 94 8.74 -8.38 -0.47
N VAL A 95 7.83 -8.97 -1.26
CA VAL A 95 6.87 -9.97 -0.78
C VAL A 95 7.59 -11.20 -0.24
N LEU A 96 8.54 -11.76 -0.99
CA LEU A 96 9.31 -12.92 -0.53
C LEU A 96 10.08 -12.61 0.76
N ARG A 97 10.66 -11.41 0.86
CA ARG A 97 11.41 -10.96 2.05
C ARG A 97 10.50 -10.81 3.27
N LEU A 98 9.28 -10.28 3.11
CA LEU A 98 8.27 -10.21 4.17
C LEU A 98 7.84 -11.59 4.66
N LEU A 99 7.63 -12.54 3.75
CA LEU A 99 7.28 -13.92 4.10
C LEU A 99 8.42 -14.60 4.87
N ARG A 100 9.67 -14.38 4.45
CA ARG A 100 10.85 -14.89 5.17
C ARG A 100 10.99 -14.24 6.54
N ALA A 101 10.77 -12.94 6.66
CA ALA A 101 10.77 -12.22 7.92
C ALA A 101 9.72 -12.79 8.90
N ASN A 102 8.55 -13.16 8.39
CA ASN A 102 7.52 -13.80 9.19
C ASN A 102 7.97 -15.18 9.71
N LEU A 103 8.55 -16.00 8.85
CA LEU A 103 9.00 -17.36 9.17
C LEU A 103 10.11 -17.35 10.21
N ASP A 104 11.12 -16.51 10.02
CA ASP A 104 12.34 -16.51 10.83
C ASP A 104 12.29 -15.54 12.03
N ASN A 105 11.23 -14.72 12.13
CA ASN A 105 11.16 -13.58 13.05
C ASN A 105 12.32 -12.58 12.84
N ASP A 106 12.67 -12.34 11.58
CA ASP A 106 13.77 -11.45 11.19
C ASP A 106 13.29 -9.99 11.14
N LEU A 107 13.60 -9.22 12.20
CA LEU A 107 13.31 -7.78 12.27
C LEU A 107 14.08 -6.98 11.23
N ALA A 108 15.31 -7.37 10.90
CA ALA A 108 16.14 -6.66 9.95
C ALA A 108 15.57 -6.76 8.54
N ALA A 109 15.00 -7.92 8.17
CA ALA A 109 14.27 -8.09 6.93
C ALA A 109 13.04 -7.17 6.82
N LEU A 110 12.31 -6.92 7.91
CA LEU A 110 11.22 -5.95 7.91
C LEU A 110 11.71 -4.51 7.73
N GLU A 111 12.86 -4.17 8.32
CA GLU A 111 13.48 -2.84 8.18
C GLU A 111 14.01 -2.60 6.76
N GLU A 112 14.60 -3.62 6.16
CA GLU A 112 15.05 -3.60 4.77
C GLU A 112 13.88 -3.34 3.81
N VAL A 113 12.78 -4.08 3.95
CA VAL A 113 11.58 -3.88 3.12
C VAL A 113 11.00 -2.48 3.32
N ALA A 114 10.92 -1.99 4.57
CA ALA A 114 10.45 -0.65 4.85
C ALA A 114 11.34 0.43 4.19
N GLY A 115 12.66 0.24 4.21
CA GLY A 115 13.62 1.15 3.58
C GLY A 115 13.43 1.22 2.06
N LEU A 116 13.46 0.07 1.39
CA LEU A 116 13.26 -0.02 -0.06
C LEU A 116 11.92 0.56 -0.50
N LEU A 117 10.86 0.27 0.25
CA LEU A 117 9.53 0.78 -0.04
C LEU A 117 9.44 2.30 0.17
N GLU A 118 10.19 2.87 1.13
CA GLU A 118 10.22 4.31 1.37
C GLU A 118 11.01 5.07 0.30
N GLU A 119 12.06 4.48 -0.27
CA GLU A 119 12.78 5.08 -1.41
C GLU A 119 11.84 5.29 -2.60
N ILE A 120 11.05 4.26 -2.94
CA ILE A 120 10.07 4.34 -4.04
C ILE A 120 8.96 5.32 -3.70
N HIS A 121 8.44 5.28 -2.47
CA HIS A 121 7.41 6.19 -2.01
C HIS A 121 7.90 7.66 -2.05
N GLY A 122 9.14 7.91 -1.66
CA GLY A 122 9.79 9.21 -1.74
C GLY A 122 9.85 9.72 -3.18
N ALA A 123 10.39 8.91 -4.10
CA ALA A 123 10.43 9.25 -5.51
C ALA A 123 9.02 9.51 -6.09
N TRP A 124 8.02 8.71 -5.69
CA TRP A 124 6.63 8.91 -6.14
C TRP A 124 6.02 10.22 -5.62
N ARG A 125 6.37 10.67 -4.41
CA ARG A 125 5.90 11.97 -3.87
C ARG A 125 6.46 13.15 -4.67
N GLU A 126 7.70 13.05 -5.16
CA GLU A 126 8.35 14.13 -5.90
C GLU A 126 7.72 14.37 -7.28
N ILE A 127 7.21 13.32 -7.93
CA ILE A 127 6.58 13.41 -9.27
C ILE A 127 5.11 13.87 -9.25
N SER A 128 4.70 14.61 -8.23
CA SER A 128 3.30 15.06 -8.12
C SER A 128 2.84 15.83 -9.38
N PRO A 129 1.56 15.75 -9.78
CA PRO A 129 1.05 16.43 -10.98
C PRO A 129 1.32 17.95 -10.99
N SER A 130 1.39 18.56 -9.80
CA SER A 130 1.79 19.97 -9.60
C SER A 130 3.25 20.24 -9.98
N ALA A 131 4.17 19.34 -9.64
CA ALA A 131 5.59 19.44 -9.98
C ALA A 131 5.82 19.28 -11.49
N LEU A 132 5.04 18.42 -12.16
CA LEU A 132 5.06 18.26 -13.62
C LEU A 132 4.56 19.51 -14.35
N GLN A 133 3.58 20.24 -13.79
CA GLN A 133 3.11 21.52 -14.36
C GLN A 133 4.13 22.66 -14.23
N GLN A 134 4.96 22.67 -13.18
CA GLN A 134 6.00 23.69 -12.99
C GLN A 134 7.26 23.46 -13.85
N ALA A 135 7.55 22.21 -14.22
CA ALA A 135 8.69 21.88 -15.07
C ALA A 135 8.46 22.17 -16.56
N VAL A 136 7.20 22.34 -16.97
CA VAL A 136 6.79 22.59 -18.37
C VAL A 136 6.48 24.08 -18.64
N ALA A 137 6.43 24.90 -17.59
CA ALA A 137 6.24 26.36 -17.65
C ALA A 137 7.59 27.09 -17.63
#